data_AF-A0A1F0PHI2-F1
#
_entry.id   AF-A0A1F0PHI2-F1
#
_cell.length_a   1.000
_cell.length_b   1.000
_cell.length_c   1.000
_cell.angle_alpha   90.00
_cell.angle_beta   90.00
_cell.angle_gamma   90.00
#
_symmetry.space_group_name_H-M   'P 1'
#
loop_
_entity.id
_entity.type
_entity.pdbx_description
1 polymer ?
#
loop_
_entity_poly.entity_id
_entity_poly.type
_entity_poly.pdbx_seq_one_letter_code
_entity_poly.pdbx_strand_id
1 'polypeptide(L)' 'MQVEVFGWASPGADSEIRDTATGVHRDLDLYSPTGFTRPRDRVTVDGVLYECVGWPEDYTHGPFGFEAGYRINLKRVEG' A
#
# COMPACT_ATOMS: atom_id res chain seq x y z
N MET A 1 -5.30 16.42 -2.82
CA MET A 1 -4.71 16.67 -1.50
C MET A 1 -3.30 16.09 -1.49
N GLN A 2 -2.36 16.74 -0.83
CA GLN A 2 -1.01 16.19 -0.61
C GLN A 2 -0.97 15.56 0.79
N VAL A 3 -0.37 14.38 0.90
CA VAL A 3 -0.27 13.62 2.15
C VAL A 3 1.19 13.24 2.36
N GLU A 4 1.72 13.50 3.55
CA GLU A 4 3.06 13.05 3.94
C GLU A 4 3.01 11.57 4.33
N VAL A 5 4.04 10.84 3.90
CA VAL A 5 4.14 9.38 4.05
C VAL A 5 5.51 9.03 4.61
N PHE A 6 5.65 7.85 5.20
CA PHE A 6 6.94 7.36 5.69
C PHE A 6 7.88 6.95 4.55
N GLY A 7 7.31 6.51 3.43
CA GLY A 7 8.04 6.13 2.22
C GLY A 7 7.29 5.12 1.38
N TRP A 8 7.96 4.59 0.37
CA TRP A 8 7.44 3.54 -0.51
C TRP A 8 8.56 2.63 -0.98
N ALA A 9 8.22 1.39 -1.33
CA ALA A 9 9.15 0.41 -1.87
C ALA A 9 8.45 -0.50 -2.89
N SER A 10 9.23 -1.12 -3.78
CA SER A 10 8.72 -2.29 -4.52
C SER A 10 8.28 -3.36 -3.52
N PRO A 11 7.19 -4.09 -3.77
CA PRO A 11 6.71 -5.13 -2.88
C PRO A 11 7.85 -6.12 -2.60
N GLY A 12 8.08 -6.41 -1.32
CA GLY A 12 9.00 -7.48 -0.94
C GLY A 12 8.52 -8.82 -1.50
N ALA A 13 9.42 -9.79 -1.62
CA ALA A 13 9.02 -11.16 -1.95
C ALA A 13 8.06 -11.66 -0.86
N ASP A 14 6.77 -11.82 -1.19
CA ASP A 14 5.84 -12.57 -0.35
C ASP A 14 6.41 -14.00 -0.29
N SER A 15 7.07 -14.36 0.81
CA SER A 15 7.58 -15.71 1.00
C SER A 15 6.44 -16.72 0.88
N GLU A 16 6.61 -17.67 -0.07
CA GLU A 16 5.71 -18.71 -0.63
C GLU A 16 4.71 -19.34 0.37
N ILE A 17 3.48 -19.76 0.05
CA ILE A 17 2.86 -20.37 -1.14
C ILE A 17 1.44 -19.81 -1.23
N ARG A 18 1.05 -19.14 -2.31
CA ARG A 18 -0.36 -18.82 -2.56
C ARG A 18 -0.72 -19.17 -3.99
N ASP A 19 -1.94 -19.69 -4.16
CA ASP A 19 -2.56 -19.89 -5.45
C ASP A 19 -2.44 -18.60 -6.27
N THR A 20 -1.81 -18.69 -7.44
CA THR A 20 -1.58 -17.61 -8.41
C THR A 20 -2.83 -16.79 -8.73
N ALA A 21 -4.03 -17.30 -8.41
CA ALA A 21 -5.31 -16.60 -8.57
C ALA A 21 -5.74 -15.71 -7.39
N THR A 22 -5.04 -15.72 -6.24
CA THR A 22 -5.49 -15.09 -4.97
C THR A 22 -4.55 -14.02 -4.40
N GLY A 23 -3.42 -13.77 -5.05
CA GLY A 23 -2.49 -12.71 -4.65
C GLY A 23 -3.03 -11.32 -4.96
N VAL A 24 -2.83 -10.37 -4.05
CA VAL A 24 -3.04 -8.94 -4.35
C VAL A 24 -1.93 -8.51 -5.30
N HIS A 25 -2.26 -8.38 -6.59
CA HIS A 25 -1.32 -7.91 -7.61
C HIS A 25 -1.07 -6.42 -7.41
N ARG A 26 0.09 -6.09 -6.85
CA ARG A 26 0.54 -4.73 -6.52
C ARG A 26 1.95 -4.50 -7.04
N ASP A 27 2.24 -3.27 -7.44
CA ASP A 27 3.53 -2.83 -7.98
C ASP A 27 4.32 -1.96 -6.98
N LEU A 28 3.65 -1.39 -5.97
CA LEU A 28 4.27 -0.53 -4.97
C LEU A 28 3.56 -0.67 -3.61
N ASP A 29 4.35 -0.81 -2.54
CA ASP A 29 3.89 -0.73 -1.16
C ASP A 29 4.18 0.70 -0.65
N LEU A 30 3.14 1.43 -0.24
CA LEU A 30 3.25 2.79 0.31
C LEU A 30 2.97 2.76 1.82
N TYR A 31 3.90 3.30 2.61
CA TYR A 31 3.86 3.31 4.07
C TYR A 31 3.47 4.69 4.58
N SER A 32 2.40 4.77 5.37
CA SER A 32 1.78 6.05 5.74
C SER A 32 1.34 6.07 7.21
N PRO A 33 1.34 7.24 7.88
CA PRO A 33 0.75 7.38 9.22
C PRO A 33 -0.77 7.16 9.22
N THR A 34 -1.45 7.29 8.08
CA THR A 34 -2.91 7.14 7.97
C THR A 34 -3.32 6.26 6.79
N GLY A 35 -4.44 5.55 6.93
CA GLY A 35 -5.11 4.82 5.85
C GLY A 35 -5.98 5.74 4.99
N PHE A 36 -5.39 6.77 4.39
CA PHE A 36 -6.12 7.86 3.72
C PHE A 36 -6.83 7.47 2.41
N THR A 37 -6.62 6.24 1.92
CA THR A 37 -7.17 5.77 0.64
C THR A 37 -8.28 4.75 0.83
N ARG A 38 -9.07 4.58 -0.23
CA ARG A 38 -10.08 3.55 -0.41
C ARG A 38 -9.75 2.71 -1.65
N PRO A 39 -10.31 1.50 -1.79
CA PRO A 39 -10.15 0.72 -3.01
C PRO A 39 -10.54 1.54 -4.25
N ARG A 40 -9.71 1.47 -5.30
CA ARG A 40 -9.85 2.21 -6.57
C ARG A 40 -9.56 3.72 -6.52
N ASP A 41 -9.21 4.27 -5.35
CA ASP A 41 -8.67 5.63 -5.31
C ASP A 41 -7.37 5.70 -6.12
N ARG A 42 -7.14 6.86 -6.73
CA ARG A 42 -5.91 7.11 -7.50
C ARG A 42 -4.97 8.00 -6.74
N VAL A 43 -3.70 7.60 -6.71
CA VAL A 43 -2.62 8.35 -6.06
C VAL A 43 -1.47 8.54 -7.03
N THR A 44 -0.82 9.70 -6.94
CA THR A 44 0.41 9.98 -7.69
C THR A 44 1.59 9.93 -6.74
N VAL A 45 2.54 9.05 -7.02
CA VAL A 45 3.80 8.91 -6.27
C VAL A 45 4.93 9.19 -7.25
N ASP A 46 5.78 10.17 -6.96
CA ASP A 46 6.87 10.61 -7.85
C ASP A 46 6.46 10.80 -9.32
N GLY A 47 5.28 11.39 -9.54
CA GLY A 47 4.75 11.67 -10.89
C GLY A 47 4.15 10.45 -11.61
N VAL A 48 4.18 9.26 -11.01
CA VAL A 48 3.57 8.05 -11.57
C VAL A 48 2.19 7.82 -10.94
N LEU A 49 1.19 7.51 -11.79
CA LEU A 49 -0.18 7.26 -11.36
C LEU A 49 -0.38 5.79 -10.97
N TYR A 50 -0.97 5.58 -9.81
CA TYR A 50 -1.34 4.27 -9.28
C TYR A 50 -2.80 4.24 -8.85
N GLU A 51 -3.38 3.05 -8.86
CA GLU A 51 -4.67 2.72 -8.27
C GLU A 51 -4.46 1.95 -6.96
N CYS A 52 -5.23 2.30 -5.93
CA CYS A 52 -5.21 1.62 -4.64
C CYS A 52 -5.93 0.27 -4.72
N VAL A 53 -5.23 -0.81 -4.39
CA VAL A 53 -5.75 -2.16 -4.41
C VAL A 53 -6.17 -2.58 -3.00
N GLY A 54 -7.46 -2.77 -2.80
CA GLY A 54 -8.01 -3.12 -1.50
C GLY A 54 -7.97 -1.96 -0.49
N TRP A 55 -8.23 -2.28 0.77
CA TRP A 55 -8.18 -1.32 1.87
C TRP A 55 -6.75 -1.22 2.42
N PRO A 56 -6.35 -0.06 2.99
CA PRO A 56 -5.10 0.06 3.71
C PRO A 56 -5.00 -1.01 4.80
N GLU A 57 -3.83 -1.66 4.88
CA GLU A 57 -3.52 -2.62 5.93
C GLU A 57 -3.07 -1.86 7.17
N ASP A 58 -3.77 -2.06 8.28
CA ASP A 58 -3.51 -1.41 9.56
C ASP A 58 -2.43 -2.18 10.33
N TYR A 59 -1.38 -1.48 10.77
CA TYR A 59 -0.32 -2.00 11.64
C TYR A 59 -0.16 -1.16 12.93
N THR A 60 -1.20 -0.39 13.30
CA THR A 60 -1.20 0.45 14.51
C THR A 60 -1.40 -0.35 15.80
N HIS A 61 -1.85 -1.59 15.70
CA HIS A 61 -2.09 -2.49 16.84
C HIS A 61 -0.84 -3.25 17.29
N GLY A 62 0.30 -2.55 17.39
CA GLY A 62 1.57 -3.10 17.86
C GLY A 62 1.66 -3.20 19.39
N PRO A 63 2.58 -4.02 19.93
CA PRO A 63 2.84 -4.08 21.37
C PRO A 63 3.40 -2.74 21.89
N PHE A 64 3.20 -2.48 23.19
CA PHE A 64 3.70 -1.28 23.89
C PHE A 64 3.19 0.07 23.34
N GLY A 65 2.07 0.07 22.60
CA GLY A 65 1.51 1.29 22.00
C GLY A 65 2.32 1.80 20.80
N PHE A 66 3.16 0.96 20.20
CA PHE A 66 3.87 1.31 18.97
C PHE A 66 2.93 1.24 17.77
N GLU A 67 2.78 2.37 17.07
CA GLU A 67 1.94 2.49 15.88
C GLU A 67 2.81 2.54 14.62
N ALA A 68 2.91 1.42 13.90
CA ALA A 68 3.70 1.35 12.66
C ALA A 68 2.98 1.99 11.44
N GLY A 69 1.76 2.50 11.64
CA GLY A 69 0.93 3.11 10.61
C GLY A 69 0.27 2.08 9.69
N TYR A 70 0.23 2.41 8.41
CA TYR A 70 -0.52 1.68 7.39
C TYR A 70 0.34 1.32 6.19
N ARG A 71 0.02 0.18 5.55
CA ARG A 71 0.50 -0.14 4.20
C ARG A 71 -0.64 -0.01 3.20
N ILE A 72 -0.41 0.73 2.14
CA ILE A 72 -1.33 0.89 1.02
C ILE A 72 -0.74 0.17 -0.19
N ASN A 73 -1.48 -0.81 -0.72
CA ASN A 73 -1.09 -1.58 -1.89
C ASN A 73 -1.47 -0.82 -3.17
N LEU A 74 -0.51 -0.56 -4.04
CA LEU A 74 -0.71 0.24 -5.25
C LEU A 74 -0.41 -0.56 -6.51
N LYS A 75 -1.30 -0.50 -7.50
CA LYS A 75 -1.10 -1.04 -8.85
C LYS A 75 -0.91 0.10 -9.83
N ARG A 76 0.12 0.05 -10.67
CA ARG A 76 0.38 1.08 -11.67
C ARG A 76 -0.77 1.11 -12.68
N VAL A 77 -1.22 2.31 -13.03
CA VAL A 77 -2.20 2.50 -14.12
C VAL A 77 -1.42 2.57 -15.43
N GLU A 78 -1.60 1.57 -16.29
CA GLU A 78 -1.14 1.62 -17.69
C GLU A 78 -2.20 2.36 -18.53
N GLY A 79 -1.72 3.19 -19.46
CA GLY A 79 -2.54 3.98 -20.38
C GLY A 79 -2.55 3.39 -21.78
#